data_AF-A0A935BY35-F1
#
_entry.id   AF-A0A935BY35-F1
#
_cell.length_a   1.000
_cell.length_b   1.000
_cell.length_c   1.000
_cell.angle_alpha   90.00
_cell.angle_beta   90.00
_cell.angle_gamma   90.00
#
_symmetry.space_group_name_H-M   'P 1'
#
loop_
_entity.id
_entity.type
_entity.pdbx_description
1 polymer ?
#
loop_
_entity_poly.entity_id
_entity_poly.type
_entity_poly.pdbx_seq_one_letter_code
_entity_poly.pdbx_strand_id
1 'polypeptide(L)'
;MTDRHKFPLKHGLYAAHRAEYRAWQDMKQRCLNDRNPSFKHYGARGIGVCERWTHSFPAFLEDMGARPEGASIDRIDNDKGYSPDNCRWATKTIQSRNTRRSTAVHSGVYFESASQSWVAQITVDHRAIRLGAFPSKDLAAAARKEAEVVYWHEGRKPPPKGTPPRNNTSGFVGVSQLRHGGNWQAYYGSRSTRVHIGNFGSANEAASARAAWLQAHGITGEPT
;
A
#
# COMPACT_ATOMS: atom_id res chain seq x y z
N MET A 1 44.87 29.37 8.96
CA MET A 1 43.74 30.29 9.19
C MET A 1 42.59 29.81 8.31
N THR A 2 41.64 29.08 8.88
CA THR A 2 40.61 28.35 8.12
C THR A 2 39.54 29.28 7.61
N ASP A 3 39.47 29.34 6.28
CA ASP A 3 38.46 29.99 5.46
C ASP A 3 37.04 29.60 5.92
N ARG A 4 36.29 30.60 6.40
CA ARG A 4 34.86 30.47 6.69
C ARG A 4 34.09 30.79 5.43
N HIS A 5 33.86 29.79 4.59
CA HIS A 5 32.85 29.87 3.54
C HIS A 5 31.47 30.15 4.15
N LYS A 6 31.05 31.41 4.12
CA LYS A 6 29.67 31.85 4.35
C LYS A 6 28.82 31.33 3.19
N PHE A 7 28.14 30.21 3.38
CA PHE A 7 26.99 29.87 2.53
C PHE A 7 25.88 30.89 2.82
N PRO A 8 25.44 31.71 1.84
CA PRO A 8 24.39 32.68 2.08
C PRO A 8 23.10 31.91 2.38
N LEU A 9 22.59 32.07 3.61
CA LEU A 9 21.30 31.52 4.01
C LEU A 9 20.22 32.18 3.14
N LYS A 10 19.64 31.40 2.21
CA LYS A 10 18.49 31.80 1.38
C LYS A 10 17.30 32.09 2.31
N HIS A 11 17.17 33.33 2.77
CA HIS A 11 16.12 33.80 3.68
C HIS A 11 14.67 33.56 3.17
N GLY A 12 14.47 33.25 1.88
CA GLY A 12 13.13 32.96 1.31
C GLY A 12 12.67 31.49 1.38
N LEU A 13 13.57 30.49 1.38
CA LEU A 13 13.18 29.08 1.25
C LEU A 13 12.42 28.59 2.50
N TYR A 14 12.88 28.99 3.69
CA TYR A 14 12.29 28.58 4.95
C TYR A 14 10.92 29.20 5.23
N ALA A 15 10.66 30.40 4.68
CA ALA A 15 9.37 31.08 4.81
C ALA A 15 8.29 30.40 3.97
N ALA A 16 8.63 29.98 2.74
CA ALA A 16 7.74 29.26 1.84
C ALA A 16 7.44 27.83 2.29
N HIS A 17 8.40 27.15 2.91
CA HIS A 17 8.29 25.75 3.37
C HIS A 17 8.25 25.61 4.89
N ARG A 18 7.53 26.53 5.56
CA ARG A 18 7.47 26.61 7.02
C ARG A 18 6.99 25.30 7.65
N ALA A 19 6.08 24.59 7.00
CA ALA A 19 5.48 23.40 7.56
C ALA A 19 6.41 22.18 7.47
N GLU A 20 7.11 22.03 6.35
CA GLU A 20 8.16 21.03 6.12
C GLU A 20 9.35 21.29 7.04
N TYR A 21 9.75 22.56 7.18
CA TYR A 21 10.83 22.95 8.08
C TYR A 21 10.51 22.62 9.54
N ARG A 22 9.28 22.88 9.98
CA ARG A 22 8.81 22.47 11.31
C ARG A 22 8.85 20.95 11.48
N ALA A 23 8.36 20.19 10.50
CA ALA A 23 8.40 18.73 10.55
C ALA A 23 9.83 18.19 10.65
N TRP A 24 10.77 18.79 9.89
CA TRP A 24 12.19 18.46 9.93
C TRP A 24 12.83 18.78 11.29
N GLN A 25 12.53 19.95 11.86
CA GLN A 25 12.99 20.33 13.20
C GLN A 25 12.42 19.40 14.26
N ASP A 26 11.12 19.12 14.24
CA ASP A 26 10.46 18.23 15.21
C ASP A 26 10.98 16.79 15.11
N MET A 27 11.28 16.30 13.90
CA MET A 27 11.97 15.03 13.70
C MET A 27 13.33 15.01 14.40
N LYS A 28 14.17 16.02 14.21
CA LYS A 28 15.48 16.13 14.86
C LYS A 28 15.35 16.25 16.38
N GLN A 29 14.41 17.04 16.88
CA GLN A 29 14.14 17.19 18.30
C GLN A 29 13.76 15.86 18.95
N ARG A 30 12.94 15.04 18.29
CA ARG A 30 12.57 13.71 18.80
C ARG A 30 13.76 12.74 18.84
N CYS A 31 14.69 12.81 17.88
CA CYS A 31 15.74 11.80 17.73
C CYS A 31 17.08 12.18 18.38
N LEU A 32 17.41 13.47 18.44
CA LEU A 32 18.76 13.96 18.76
C LEU A 32 18.82 14.81 20.04
N ASN A 33 17.67 15.21 20.60
CA ASN A 33 17.61 16.01 21.82
C ASN A 33 17.05 15.16 22.97
N ASP A 34 17.93 14.73 23.88
CA ASP A 34 17.60 13.93 25.07
C ASP A 34 16.67 14.65 26.06
N ARG A 35 16.65 15.98 26.05
CA ARG A 35 15.73 16.81 26.85
C ARG A 35 14.32 16.85 26.28
N ASN A 36 14.10 16.38 25.06
CA ASN A 36 12.76 16.34 24.48
C ASN A 36 11.91 15.26 25.16
N PRO A 37 10.67 15.55 25.63
CA PRO A 37 9.82 14.55 26.27
C PRO A 37 9.53 13.31 25.42
N SER A 38 9.58 13.46 24.09
CA SER A 38 9.40 12.37 23.13
C SER A 38 10.65 11.54 22.91
N PHE A 39 11.84 11.99 23.33
CA PHE A 39 13.12 11.30 23.06
C PHE A 39 13.12 9.83 23.49
N LYS A 40 12.48 9.53 24.63
CA LYS A 40 12.29 8.16 25.14
C LYS A 40 11.62 7.20 24.14
N HIS A 41 10.81 7.72 23.21
CA HIS A 41 10.11 6.95 22.18
C HIS A 41 10.86 6.88 20.84
N TYR A 42 11.97 7.61 20.72
CA TYR A 42 12.72 7.81 19.48
C TYR A 42 14.23 7.63 19.72
N GLY A 43 14.95 8.70 20.05
CA GLY A 43 16.42 8.65 20.20
C GLY A 43 16.90 7.63 21.23
N ALA A 44 16.22 7.49 22.38
CA ALA A 44 16.55 6.49 23.39
C ALA A 44 16.38 5.03 22.91
N ARG A 45 15.63 4.81 21.82
CA ARG A 45 15.48 3.50 21.17
C ARG A 45 16.52 3.26 20.07
N GLY A 46 17.46 4.19 19.85
CA GLY A 46 18.39 4.15 18.72
C GLY A 46 17.78 4.61 17.40
N ILE A 47 16.61 5.25 17.42
CA ILE A 47 16.02 5.81 16.19
C ILE A 47 16.69 7.15 15.87
N GLY A 48 17.52 7.14 14.83
CA GLY A 48 18.20 8.31 14.31
C GLY A 48 17.56 8.91 13.06
N VAL A 49 18.23 9.94 12.54
CA VAL A 49 17.97 10.61 11.26
C VAL A 49 19.18 10.36 10.37
N CYS A 50 18.98 10.07 9.09
CA CYS A 50 20.11 9.89 8.17
C CYS A 50 20.99 11.16 8.12
N GLU A 51 22.28 10.99 7.86
CA GLU A 51 23.25 12.09 7.90
C GLU A 51 22.87 13.24 6.95
N ARG A 52 22.45 12.90 5.73
CA ARG A 52 21.96 13.85 4.71
C ARG A 52 20.88 14.77 5.25
N TRP A 53 19.89 14.23 5.97
CA TRP A 53 18.81 15.03 6.56
C TRP A 53 19.22 15.69 7.87
N THR A 54 20.13 15.11 8.64
CA THR A 54 20.58 15.68 9.91
C THR A 54 21.16 17.08 9.74
N HIS A 55 21.86 17.30 8.62
CA HIS A 55 22.59 18.54 8.37
C HIS A 55 21.98 19.44 7.29
N SER A 56 21.00 18.98 6.51
CA SER A 56 20.47 19.74 5.37
C SER A 56 18.95 19.69 5.26
N PHE A 57 18.29 20.81 5.58
CA PHE A 57 16.87 20.98 5.27
C PHE A 57 16.57 20.96 3.77
N PRO A 58 17.37 21.61 2.89
CA PRO A 58 17.16 21.49 1.45
C PRO A 58 17.17 20.04 0.95
N ALA A 59 18.05 19.19 1.46
CA ALA A 59 18.07 17.76 1.09
C ALA A 59 16.82 17.02 1.61
N PHE A 60 16.38 17.32 2.82
CA PHE A 60 15.09 16.80 3.34
C PHE A 60 13.92 17.22 2.43
N LEU A 61 13.88 18.49 2.02
CA LEU A 61 12.80 19.01 1.18
C LEU A 61 12.86 18.45 -0.25
N GLU A 62 14.04 18.24 -0.80
CA GLU A 62 14.26 17.58 -2.09
C GLU A 62 13.71 16.14 -2.06
N ASP A 63 14.06 15.39 -1.02
CA ASP A 63 13.70 13.97 -0.92
C ASP A 63 12.21 13.77 -0.57
N MET A 64 11.62 14.63 0.27
CA MET A 64 10.24 14.50 0.75
C MET A 64 9.21 15.30 -0.06
N GLY A 65 9.65 16.32 -0.81
CA GLY A 65 8.77 17.26 -1.49
C GLY A 65 7.89 18.10 -0.56
N ALA A 66 6.92 18.79 -1.16
CA ALA A 66 5.95 19.61 -0.44
C ALA A 66 5.02 18.73 0.41
N ARG A 67 4.72 19.18 1.63
CA ARG A 67 3.83 18.49 2.56
C ARG A 67 2.38 18.70 2.13
N PRO A 68 1.63 17.63 1.82
CA PRO A 68 0.18 17.73 1.59
C PRO A 68 -0.55 18.28 2.81
N GLU A 69 -1.68 18.95 2.58
CA GLU A 69 -2.49 19.48 3.67
C GLU A 69 -2.98 18.36 4.61
N GLY A 70 -2.95 18.64 5.92
CA GLY A 70 -3.37 17.67 6.94
C GLY A 70 -2.42 16.49 7.15
N ALA A 71 -1.30 16.40 6.42
CA ALA A 71 -0.29 15.35 6.59
C ALA A 71 0.82 15.75 7.57
N SER A 72 1.48 14.76 8.16
CA SER A 72 2.74 14.93 8.89
C SER A 72 3.72 13.81 8.56
N ILE A 73 4.99 14.01 8.92
CA ILE A 73 6.05 13.03 8.65
C ILE A 73 5.79 11.75 9.44
N ASP A 74 5.76 10.63 8.73
CA ASP A 74 5.58 9.28 9.26
C ASP A 74 6.72 8.38 8.79
N ARG A 75 7.07 7.38 9.61
CA ARG A 75 8.06 6.37 9.26
C ARG A 75 7.36 5.12 8.74
N ILE A 76 7.65 4.69 7.53
CA ILE A 76 7.02 3.51 6.90
C ILE A 76 7.16 2.27 7.79
N ASP A 77 8.40 2.01 8.22
CA ASP A 77 8.71 1.02 9.23
C ASP A 77 9.06 1.75 10.54
N ASN A 78 8.21 1.57 11.55
CA ASN A 78 8.33 2.29 12.81
C ASN A 78 9.53 1.86 13.68
N ASP A 79 10.20 0.75 13.32
CA ASP A 79 11.43 0.30 13.99
C ASP A 79 12.70 0.80 13.29
N LYS A 80 12.59 1.40 12.11
CA LYS A 80 13.71 2.01 11.38
C LYS A 80 13.81 3.52 11.62
N GLY A 81 14.96 4.11 11.25
CA GLY A 81 15.24 5.55 11.36
C GLY A 81 14.55 6.43 10.32
N TYR A 82 14.73 7.74 10.43
CA TYR A 82 14.27 8.70 9.43
C TYR A 82 15.23 8.75 8.24
N SER A 83 14.73 8.44 7.04
CA SER A 83 15.47 8.45 5.77
C SER A 83 14.48 8.53 4.60
N PRO A 84 14.91 8.89 3.39
CA PRO A 84 14.05 8.92 2.20
C PRO A 84 13.29 7.60 1.99
N ASP A 85 13.98 6.47 2.16
CA ASP A 85 13.41 5.14 1.93
C ASP A 85 12.44 4.68 3.03
N ASN A 86 12.45 5.34 4.19
CA ASN A 86 11.63 4.96 5.33
C ASN A 86 10.67 6.06 5.77
N CYS A 87 10.50 7.13 5.00
CA CYS A 87 9.65 8.25 5.40
C CYS A 87 8.64 8.62 4.32
N ARG A 88 7.50 9.16 4.76
CA ARG A 88 6.44 9.66 3.89
C ARG A 88 5.65 10.77 4.58
N TRP A 89 4.91 11.53 3.80
CA TRP A 89 3.81 12.32 4.32
C TRP A 89 2.59 11.42 4.52
N ALA A 90 2.03 11.41 5.73
CA ALA A 90 0.90 10.55 6.07
C ALA A 90 -0.20 11.31 6.80
N THR A 91 -1.44 10.92 6.54
CA THR A 91 -2.61 11.41 7.30
C THR A 91 -2.64 10.79 8.69
N LYS A 92 -3.46 11.36 9.58
CA LYS A 92 -3.67 10.84 10.94
C LYS A 92 -4.12 9.37 10.95
N THR A 93 -4.98 8.99 9.98
CA THR A 93 -5.48 7.61 9.84
C THR A 93 -4.38 6.62 9.45
N ILE A 94 -3.45 7.05 8.59
CA ILE A 94 -2.31 6.22 8.19
C ILE A 94 -1.37 6.05 9.39
N GLN A 95 -1.05 7.14 10.09
CA GLN A 95 -0.19 7.10 11.28
C GLN A 95 -0.79 6.26 12.43
N SER A 96 -2.10 6.31 12.65
CA SER A 96 -2.74 5.54 13.72
C SER A 96 -2.70 4.03 13.48
N ARG A 97 -2.79 3.61 12.20
CA ARG A 97 -2.58 2.21 11.79
C ARG A 97 -1.13 1.77 11.97
N ASN A 98 -0.20 2.70 11.79
CA ASN A 98 1.24 2.49 11.94
C ASN A 98 1.74 2.79 13.37
N THR A 99 1.05 2.22 14.38
CA THR A 99 1.48 2.34 15.78
C THR A 99 1.96 1.01 16.30
N ARG A 100 2.88 1.02 17.27
CA ARG A 100 3.36 -0.20 17.95
C ARG A 100 2.26 -1.06 18.58
N ARG A 101 1.14 -0.43 18.95
CA ARG A 101 -0.02 -1.12 19.56
C ARG A 101 -0.94 -1.75 18.51
N SER A 102 -0.76 -1.37 17.24
CA SER A 102 -1.55 -1.88 16.15
C SER A 102 -1.14 -3.31 15.84
N THR A 103 -2.09 -4.24 15.93
CA THR A 103 -1.94 -5.60 15.39
C THR A 103 -2.07 -5.62 13.87
N ALA A 104 -2.00 -4.47 13.18
CA ALA A 104 -2.21 -4.35 11.74
C ALA A 104 -1.30 -5.26 10.90
N VAL A 105 -0.10 -5.57 11.39
CA VAL A 105 0.82 -6.55 10.77
C VAL A 105 0.17 -7.93 10.61
N HIS A 106 -0.76 -8.29 11.51
CA HIS A 106 -1.57 -9.51 11.42
C HIS A 106 -3.03 -9.24 11.03
N SER A 107 -3.47 -7.98 10.94
CA SER A 107 -4.84 -7.66 10.53
C SER A 107 -5.02 -7.94 9.04
N GLY A 108 -5.91 -8.89 8.74
CA GLY A 108 -6.08 -9.42 7.40
C GLY A 108 -5.14 -10.57 7.03
N VAL A 109 -4.38 -11.13 8.00
CA VAL A 109 -3.68 -12.41 7.82
C VAL A 109 -4.37 -13.48 8.65
N TYR A 110 -4.89 -14.53 8.01
CA TYR A 110 -5.62 -15.60 8.69
C TYR A 110 -5.41 -16.95 8.00
N PHE A 111 -5.56 -18.04 8.76
CA PHE A 111 -5.50 -19.39 8.20
C PHE A 111 -6.86 -19.80 7.63
N GLU A 112 -6.88 -20.30 6.40
CA GLU A 112 -8.07 -20.80 5.71
C GLU A 112 -8.03 -22.33 5.70
N SER A 113 -8.89 -22.95 6.52
CA SER A 113 -8.89 -24.40 6.73
C SER A 113 -9.26 -25.20 5.48
N ALA A 114 -10.15 -24.67 4.65
CA ALA A 114 -10.60 -25.34 3.43
C ALA A 114 -9.48 -25.51 2.39
N SER A 115 -8.56 -24.55 2.31
CA SER A 115 -7.42 -24.56 1.38
C SER A 115 -6.08 -24.90 2.07
N GLN A 116 -6.10 -25.17 3.39
CA GLN A 116 -4.92 -25.40 4.22
C GLN A 116 -3.82 -24.35 4.00
N SER A 117 -4.21 -23.08 3.83
CA SER A 117 -3.31 -22.00 3.42
C SER A 117 -3.50 -20.74 4.27
N TRP A 118 -2.45 -19.95 4.41
CA TRP A 118 -2.50 -18.62 5.03
C TRP A 118 -2.94 -17.57 4.01
N VAL A 119 -4.03 -16.88 4.28
CA VAL A 119 -4.57 -15.83 3.39
C VAL A 119 -4.13 -14.47 3.88
N ALA A 120 -3.72 -13.61 2.95
CA ALA A 120 -3.51 -12.19 3.22
C ALA A 120 -4.56 -11.33 2.50
N GLN A 121 -5.09 -10.33 3.18
CA GLN A 121 -5.99 -9.31 2.64
C GLN A 121 -5.70 -7.93 3.23
N ILE A 122 -5.94 -6.89 2.45
CA ILE A 122 -5.82 -5.49 2.88
C ILE A 122 -7.12 -4.75 2.64
N THR A 123 -7.52 -3.88 3.58
CA THR A 123 -8.70 -3.02 3.40
C THR A 123 -8.28 -1.65 2.90
N VAL A 124 -8.81 -1.26 1.74
CA VAL A 124 -8.57 0.04 1.09
C VAL A 124 -9.93 0.61 0.71
N ASP A 125 -10.22 1.85 1.09
CA ASP A 125 -11.51 2.52 0.79
C ASP A 125 -12.74 1.66 1.13
N HIS A 126 -12.77 1.09 2.34
CA HIS A 126 -13.83 0.20 2.85
C HIS A 126 -13.99 -1.12 2.09
N ARG A 127 -13.07 -1.45 1.17
CA ARG A 127 -13.07 -2.68 0.41
C ARG A 127 -11.89 -3.57 0.81
N ALA A 128 -12.19 -4.82 1.18
CA ALA A 128 -11.17 -5.83 1.37
C ALA A 128 -10.67 -6.36 0.01
N ILE A 129 -9.36 -6.32 -0.18
CA ILE A 129 -8.65 -6.84 -1.35
C ILE A 129 -7.89 -8.08 -0.89
N ARG A 130 -8.22 -9.25 -1.45
CA ARG A 130 -7.45 -10.48 -1.21
C ARG A 130 -6.15 -10.42 -2.00
N LEU A 131 -5.03 -10.52 -1.29
CA LEU A 131 -3.68 -10.45 -1.85
C LEU A 131 -3.22 -11.81 -2.37
N GLY A 132 -3.67 -12.89 -1.71
CA GLY A 132 -3.34 -14.25 -2.10
C GLY A 132 -3.51 -15.26 -0.96
N ALA A 133 -3.18 -16.51 -1.26
CA ALA A 133 -3.01 -17.58 -0.30
C ALA A 133 -1.55 -18.05 -0.34
N PHE A 134 -0.99 -18.33 0.83
CA PHE A 134 0.44 -18.54 1.07
C PHE A 134 0.64 -19.78 1.93
N PRO A 135 1.78 -20.49 1.81
CA PRO A 135 2.03 -21.71 2.57
C PRO A 135 2.37 -21.44 4.05
N SER A 136 2.77 -20.22 4.41
CA SER A 136 3.11 -19.86 5.79
C SER A 136 2.54 -18.50 6.18
N LYS A 137 2.36 -18.31 7.50
CA LYS A 137 1.91 -17.05 8.09
C LYS A 137 2.83 -15.89 7.75
N ASP A 138 4.14 -16.15 7.74
CA ASP A 138 5.15 -15.11 7.53
C ASP A 138 5.14 -14.60 6.09
N LEU A 139 4.95 -15.48 5.10
CA LEU A 139 4.80 -15.08 3.71
C LEU A 139 3.52 -14.27 3.47
N ALA A 140 2.41 -14.67 4.12
CA ALA A 140 1.18 -13.90 4.09
C ALA A 140 1.35 -12.51 4.74
N ALA A 141 2.08 -12.43 5.86
CA ALA A 141 2.39 -11.16 6.53
C ALA A 141 3.33 -10.27 5.69
N ALA A 142 4.31 -10.85 5.00
CA ALA A 142 5.19 -10.12 4.09
C ALA A 142 4.40 -9.53 2.92
N ALA A 143 3.57 -10.33 2.25
CA ALA A 143 2.70 -9.86 1.17
C ALA A 143 1.72 -8.77 1.66
N ARG A 144 1.23 -8.90 2.89
CA ARG A 144 0.39 -7.89 3.52
C ARG A 144 1.15 -6.57 3.72
N LYS A 145 2.42 -6.62 4.16
CA LYS A 145 3.29 -5.44 4.34
C LYS A 145 3.61 -4.77 3.02
N GLU A 146 3.91 -5.54 1.97
CA GLU A 146 4.08 -5.00 0.60
C GLU A 146 2.82 -4.29 0.11
N ALA A 147 1.65 -4.86 0.37
CA ALA A 147 0.39 -4.23 0.01
C ALA A 147 0.12 -2.94 0.78
N GLU A 148 0.60 -2.78 2.02
CA GLU A 148 0.54 -1.49 2.70
C GLU A 148 1.25 -0.45 1.88
N VAL A 149 2.52 -0.70 1.51
CA VAL A 149 3.32 0.21 0.68
C VAL A 149 2.54 0.64 -0.55
N VAL A 150 2.00 -0.30 -1.31
CA VAL A 150 1.28 0.02 -2.56
C VAL A 150 -0.02 0.79 -2.31
N TYR A 151 -0.89 0.32 -1.41
CA TYR A 151 -2.24 0.88 -1.30
C TYR A 151 -2.36 2.05 -0.32
N TRP A 152 -1.65 1.98 0.81
CA TRP A 152 -1.72 2.99 1.85
C TRP A 152 -0.57 4.00 1.78
N HIS A 153 0.58 3.67 1.17
CA HIS A 153 1.73 4.58 1.09
C HIS A 153 1.77 5.29 -0.27
N GLU A 154 1.74 4.54 -1.37
CA GLU A 154 1.73 5.09 -2.73
C GLU A 154 0.33 5.58 -3.15
N GLY A 155 -0.71 5.25 -2.37
CA GLY A 155 -2.08 5.71 -2.63
C GLY A 155 -2.71 5.07 -3.87
N ARG A 156 -2.22 3.90 -4.29
CA ARG A 156 -2.80 3.19 -5.43
C ARG A 156 -4.25 2.83 -5.12
N LYS A 157 -5.16 3.13 -6.05
CA LYS A 157 -6.56 2.73 -5.92
C LYS A 157 -6.73 1.21 -6.04
N PRO A 158 -7.72 0.62 -5.34
CA PRO A 158 -8.08 -0.78 -5.55
C PRO A 158 -8.45 -1.02 -7.03
N PRO A 159 -8.21 -2.25 -7.55
CA PRO A 159 -8.73 -2.63 -8.87
C PRO A 159 -10.23 -2.40 -8.95
N PRO A 160 -10.79 -1.98 -10.10
CA PRO A 160 -12.23 -1.88 -10.30
C PRO A 160 -12.96 -3.18 -9.93
N LYS A 161 -14.21 -3.02 -9.48
CA LYS A 161 -15.24 -4.07 -9.30
C LYS A 161 -14.72 -5.50 -9.48
N GLY A 162 -15.16 -6.29 -10.43
CA GLY A 162 -14.75 -7.66 -10.68
C GLY A 162 -13.51 -7.78 -11.57
N THR A 163 -12.43 -7.00 -11.36
CA THR A 163 -11.17 -7.22 -12.10
C THR A 163 -10.74 -8.69 -11.95
N PRO A 164 -10.44 -9.41 -13.06
CA PRO A 164 -10.05 -10.81 -12.97
C PRO A 164 -8.77 -10.95 -12.14
N PRO A 165 -8.65 -12.02 -11.32
CA PRO A 165 -7.47 -12.22 -10.49
C PRO A 165 -6.21 -12.36 -11.38
N ARG A 166 -5.03 -11.96 -10.87
CA ARG A 166 -3.77 -11.94 -11.65
C ARG A 166 -3.40 -13.31 -12.26
N ASN A 167 -3.88 -14.40 -11.69
CA ASN A 167 -3.67 -15.76 -12.19
C ASN A 167 -4.70 -16.19 -13.26
N ASN A 168 -5.61 -15.30 -13.66
CA ASN A 168 -6.50 -15.54 -14.77
C ASN A 168 -5.78 -15.28 -16.10
N THR A 169 -5.29 -16.35 -16.71
CA THR A 169 -4.64 -16.32 -18.02
C THR A 169 -5.55 -15.87 -19.16
N SER A 170 -6.87 -15.80 -18.98
CA SER A 170 -7.80 -15.34 -20.02
C SER A 170 -7.87 -13.82 -20.16
N GLY A 171 -7.51 -13.06 -19.12
CA GLY A 171 -7.75 -11.62 -19.06
C GLY A 171 -9.22 -11.20 -18.88
N PHE A 172 -10.18 -12.14 -18.88
CA PHE A 172 -11.61 -11.86 -18.76
C PHE A 172 -12.25 -12.57 -17.57
N VAL A 173 -13.08 -11.85 -16.81
CA VAL A 173 -13.80 -12.37 -15.65
C VAL A 173 -14.69 -13.53 -16.06
N GLY A 174 -14.62 -14.65 -15.34
CA GLY A 174 -15.47 -15.80 -15.62
C GLY A 174 -15.13 -16.52 -16.93
N VAL A 175 -13.93 -16.30 -17.49
CA VAL A 175 -13.43 -16.99 -18.69
C VAL A 175 -12.15 -17.74 -18.32
N SER A 176 -12.02 -19.00 -18.74
CA SER A 176 -10.83 -19.81 -18.48
C SER A 176 -10.60 -20.81 -19.62
N GLN A 177 -9.36 -21.17 -19.90
CA GLN A 177 -9.05 -22.22 -20.87
C GLN A 177 -9.28 -23.61 -20.28
N LEU A 178 -9.87 -24.51 -21.06
CA LEU A 178 -10.01 -25.93 -20.70
C LEU A 178 -8.67 -26.64 -20.84
N ARG A 179 -8.34 -27.49 -19.85
CA ARG A 179 -7.04 -28.20 -19.80
C ARG A 179 -6.84 -29.18 -20.96
N HIS A 180 -7.91 -29.67 -21.58
CA HIS A 180 -7.87 -30.64 -22.66
C HIS A 180 -8.74 -30.14 -23.82
N GLY A 181 -8.10 -29.66 -24.89
CA GLY A 181 -8.79 -29.29 -26.14
C GLY A 181 -8.64 -27.83 -26.60
N GLY A 182 -7.89 -26.98 -25.89
CA GLY A 182 -7.60 -25.60 -26.32
C GLY A 182 -8.80 -24.62 -26.27
N ASN A 183 -10.02 -25.13 -26.14
CA ASN A 183 -11.26 -24.37 -26.05
C ASN A 183 -11.34 -23.55 -24.75
N TRP A 184 -12.05 -22.43 -24.83
CA TRP A 184 -12.28 -21.49 -23.74
C TRP A 184 -13.68 -21.66 -23.20
N GLN A 185 -13.85 -21.71 -21.88
CA GLN A 185 -15.18 -21.76 -21.27
C GLN A 185 -15.55 -20.40 -20.67
N ALA A 186 -16.84 -20.06 -20.73
CA ALA A 186 -17.40 -18.92 -20.02
C ALA A 186 -18.39 -19.38 -18.94
N TYR A 187 -18.38 -18.69 -17.80
CA TYR A 187 -19.30 -18.94 -16.70
C TYR A 187 -19.69 -17.64 -15.98
N TYR A 188 -20.88 -17.65 -15.42
CA TYR A 188 -21.31 -16.69 -14.41
C TYR A 188 -21.17 -17.33 -13.02
N GLY A 189 -20.67 -16.57 -12.04
CA GLY A 189 -20.51 -17.02 -10.66
C GLY A 189 -20.98 -15.94 -9.70
N SER A 190 -21.91 -16.30 -8.81
CA SER A 190 -22.25 -15.55 -7.60
C SER A 190 -21.75 -16.32 -6.37
N ARG A 191 -21.92 -15.75 -5.16
CA ARG A 191 -21.52 -16.41 -3.90
C ARG A 191 -22.11 -17.82 -3.69
N SER A 192 -23.23 -18.14 -4.32
CA SER A 192 -23.96 -19.40 -4.12
C SER A 192 -24.26 -20.18 -5.41
N THR A 193 -23.91 -19.65 -6.58
CA THR A 193 -24.31 -20.27 -7.85
C THR A 193 -23.26 -20.06 -8.92
N ARG A 194 -22.95 -21.13 -9.66
CA ARG A 194 -22.13 -21.06 -10.87
C ARG A 194 -22.95 -21.59 -12.05
N VAL A 195 -23.16 -20.74 -13.05
CA VAL A 195 -23.86 -21.08 -14.28
C VAL A 195 -22.83 -21.18 -15.40
N HIS A 196 -22.74 -22.33 -16.04
CA HIS A 196 -21.92 -22.51 -17.24
C HIS A 196 -22.67 -21.91 -18.44
N ILE A 197 -22.00 -21.02 -19.18
CA ILE A 197 -22.59 -20.29 -20.31
C ILE A 197 -22.28 -21.02 -21.63
N GLY A 198 -21.08 -21.60 -21.74
CA GLY A 198 -20.68 -22.35 -22.92
C GLY A 198 -19.17 -22.52 -23.06
N ASN A 199 -18.78 -23.17 -24.15
CA ASN A 199 -17.40 -23.33 -24.60
C ASN A 199 -17.23 -22.66 -25.98
N PHE A 200 -16.07 -22.07 -26.22
CA PHE A 200 -15.80 -21.13 -27.31
C PHE A 200 -14.39 -21.35 -27.86
N GLY A 201 -14.15 -20.92 -29.10
CA GLY A 201 -12.86 -21.08 -29.76
C GLY A 201 -11.79 -20.11 -29.25
N SER A 202 -12.18 -18.99 -28.64
CA SER A 202 -11.26 -17.97 -28.12
C SER A 202 -11.72 -17.34 -26.81
N ALA A 203 -10.77 -16.72 -26.08
CA ALA A 203 -11.07 -15.99 -24.86
C ALA A 203 -12.01 -14.79 -25.10
N ASN A 204 -11.85 -14.08 -26.23
CA ASN A 204 -12.67 -12.92 -26.57
C ASN A 204 -14.11 -13.30 -26.91
N GLU A 205 -14.29 -14.44 -27.58
CA GLU A 205 -15.61 -14.99 -27.89
C GLU A 205 -16.33 -15.42 -26.61
N ALA A 206 -15.63 -16.13 -25.73
CA ALA A 206 -16.14 -16.48 -24.40
C ALA A 206 -16.52 -15.25 -23.56
N ALA A 207 -15.71 -14.19 -23.62
CA ALA A 207 -15.99 -12.93 -22.92
C ALA A 207 -17.23 -12.22 -23.48
N SER A 208 -17.35 -12.17 -24.80
CA SER A 208 -18.52 -11.58 -25.49
C SER A 208 -19.80 -12.34 -25.18
N ALA A 209 -19.76 -13.67 -25.24
CA ALA A 209 -20.89 -14.52 -24.90
C ALA A 209 -21.31 -14.36 -23.44
N ARG A 210 -20.34 -14.24 -22.53
CA ARG A 210 -20.61 -13.93 -21.13
C ARG A 210 -21.28 -12.57 -20.94
N ALA A 211 -20.79 -11.53 -21.62
CA ALA A 211 -21.36 -10.19 -21.54
C ALA A 211 -22.81 -10.17 -22.04
N ALA A 212 -23.09 -10.81 -23.17
CA ALA A 212 -24.45 -10.95 -23.71
C ALA A 212 -25.37 -11.71 -22.74
N TRP A 213 -24.89 -12.80 -22.14
CA TRP A 213 -25.65 -13.55 -21.15
C TRP A 213 -26.01 -12.70 -19.92
N LEU A 214 -25.07 -11.91 -19.39
CA LEU A 214 -25.32 -11.01 -18.26
C LEU A 214 -26.38 -9.95 -18.59
N GLN A 215 -26.29 -9.36 -19.79
CA GLN A 215 -27.25 -8.37 -20.28
C GLN A 215 -28.66 -8.97 -20.41
N ALA A 216 -28.79 -10.17 -20.97
CA ALA A 216 -30.07 -10.86 -21.13
C ALA A 216 -30.75 -11.19 -19.79
N HIS A 217 -29.97 -11.38 -18.72
CA HIS A 217 -30.46 -11.70 -17.39
C HIS A 217 -30.60 -10.46 -16.48
N GLY A 218 -30.44 -9.24 -17.03
CA GLY A 218 -30.53 -7.99 -16.27
C GLY A 218 -29.43 -7.82 -15.21
N ILE A 219 -28.35 -8.59 -15.29
CA ILE A 219 -27.22 -8.53 -14.36
C ILE A 219 -26.31 -7.38 -14.81
N THR A 220 -26.66 -6.17 -14.38
CA THR A 220 -25.85 -4.97 -14.61
C THR A 220 -24.98 -4.70 -13.39
N GLY A 221 -23.66 -4.81 -13.56
CA GLY A 221 -22.68 -4.60 -12.50
C GLY A 221 -21.65 -5.72 -12.43
N GLU A 222 -20.39 -5.35 -12.27
CA GLU A 222 -19.32 -6.31 -12.15
C GLU A 222 -19.57 -7.27 -10.96
N PRO A 223 -19.34 -8.59 -11.13
CA PRO A 223 -19.70 -9.59 -10.13
C PRO A 223 -19.13 -9.24 -8.75
N THR A 224 -19.95 -9.48 -7.72
CA THR A 224 -19.63 -9.28 -6.31
C THR A 224 -18.56 -10.23 -5.78
#